data_AF-A0A7X6VEJ6-F1
#
_entry.id   AF-A0A7X6VEJ6-F1
#
_cell.length_a   1.000
_cell.length_b   1.000
_cell.length_c   1.000
_cell.angle_alpha   90.00
_cell.angle_beta   90.00
_cell.angle_gamma   90.00
#
_symmetry.space_group_name_H-M   'P 1'
#
loop_
_entity.id
_entity.type
_entity.pdbx_description
1 polymer ?
#
loop_
_entity_poly.entity_id
_entity_poly.type
_entity_poly.pdbx_seq_one_letter_code
_entity_poly.pdbx_strand_id
1 'polypeptide(L)' 'MKSNKSIGCSVTECRFHAKSEPLCSLENIQVAKNKPTEATAESDTECASFEQE' A
#
# COMPACT_ATOMS: atom_id res chain seq x y z
N MET A 1 9.99 0.16 -12.41
CA MET A 1 8.64 -0.44 -12.48
C MET A 1 7.69 0.60 -13.06
N LYS A 2 6.61 0.22 -13.74
CA LYS A 2 5.62 1.21 -14.22
C LYS A 2 4.83 1.72 -13.02
N SER A 3 4.91 3.01 -12.72
CA SER A 3 4.16 3.66 -11.64
C SER A 3 2.67 3.67 -11.95
N ASN A 4 1.84 3.31 -10.97
CA ASN A 4 0.41 3.56 -11.01
C ASN A 4 0.12 4.95 -10.43
N LYS A 5 -0.30 5.88 -11.29
CA LYS A 5 -0.57 7.28 -10.93
C LYS A 5 -1.80 7.47 -10.04
N SER A 6 -2.58 6.42 -9.81
CA SER A 6 -3.76 6.44 -8.96
C SER A 6 -3.49 5.88 -7.55
N ILE A 7 -2.28 5.38 -7.27
CA ILE A 7 -1.94 4.76 -5.99
C ILE A 7 -0.67 5.38 -5.44
N GLY A 8 -0.79 6.24 -4.43
CA GLY A 8 0.34 6.79 -3.70
C GLY A 8 1.03 5.71 -2.85
N CYS A 9 2.35 5.78 -2.76
CA CYS A 9 3.12 4.94 -1.84
C CYS A 9 4.27 5.77 -1.27
N SER A 10 4.28 5.98 0.04
CA SER A 10 5.37 6.65 0.76
C SER A 10 6.36 5.67 1.40
N VAL A 11 6.02 4.38 1.42
CA VAL A 11 6.80 3.33 2.08
C VAL A 11 7.91 2.88 1.14
N THR A 12 9.12 3.40 1.35
CA THR A 12 10.25 3.16 0.43
C THR A 12 10.76 1.73 0.45
N GLU A 13 10.57 0.99 1.53
CA GLU A 13 10.88 -0.44 1.69
C GLU A 13 9.81 -1.36 1.08
N CYS A 14 8.72 -0.80 0.54
CA CYS A 14 7.75 -1.58 -0.23
C CYS A 14 8.39 -2.02 -1.54
N ARG A 15 8.33 -3.33 -1.82
CA ARG A 15 8.75 -3.97 -3.07
C ARG A 15 8.12 -3.34 -4.30
N PHE A 16 6.92 -2.76 -4.15
CA PHE A 16 6.15 -2.12 -5.22
C PHE A 16 6.27 -0.59 -5.24
N HIS A 17 7.11 0.01 -4.39
CA HIS A 17 7.36 1.45 -4.45
C HIS A 17 8.07 1.79 -5.77
N ALA A 18 7.62 2.84 -6.47
CA ALA A 18 8.19 3.23 -7.78
C ALA A 18 9.63 3.76 -7.70
N LYS A 19 10.13 4.02 -6.49
CA LYS A 19 11.48 4.50 -6.09
C LYS A 19 11.85 5.89 -6.60
N SER A 20 11.50 6.22 -7.84
CA SER A 20 11.72 7.55 -8.44
C SER A 20 10.68 8.58 -8.01
N GLU A 21 9.51 8.14 -7.55
CA GLU A 21 8.39 8.99 -7.17
C GLU A 21 7.56 8.30 -6.08
N PRO A 22 6.78 9.03 -5.27
CA PRO A 22 6.01 8.50 -4.14
C PRO A 22 4.72 7.79 -4.61
N LEU A 23 4.85 6.85 -5.55
CA LEU A 23 3.77 6.07 -6.13
C LEU A 23 4.03 4.57 -5.98
N CYS A 24 2.95 3.80 -5.95
CA CYS A 24 2.99 2.34 -6.05
C CYS A 24 3.06 1.93 -7.53
N SER A 25 3.62 0.75 -7.83
CA SER A 25 3.59 0.15 -9.17
C SER A 25 2.51 -0.93 -9.33
N LEU A 26 1.73 -1.22 -8.28
CA LEU A 26 0.63 -2.17 -8.36
C LEU A 26 -0.52 -1.58 -9.19
N GLU A 27 -1.21 -2.41 -9.97
CA GLU A 27 -2.43 -2.00 -10.68
C GLU A 27 -3.62 -1.82 -9.72
N ASN A 28 -3.67 -2.59 -8.62
CA ASN A 28 -4.63 -2.46 -7.54
C ASN A 28 -3.98 -2.72 -6.17
N ILE A 29 -4.59 -2.23 -5.09
CA ILE A 29 -4.22 -2.58 -3.71
C ILE A 29 -5.34 -3.35 -3.05
N GLN A 30 -4.99 -4.22 -2.12
CA GLN A 30 -5.91 -4.81 -1.15
C GLN A 30 -5.72 -4.09 0.18
N VAL A 31 -6.81 -3.62 0.75
CA VAL A 31 -6.84 -3.06 2.11
C VAL A 31 -7.48 -4.11 3.01
N ALA A 32 -6.82 -4.43 4.12
CA ALA A 32 -7.35 -5.35 5.12
C ALA A 32 -7.46 -4.66 6.48
N LYS A 33 -8.22 -5.28 7.39
CA LYS A 33 -8.22 -4.89 8.79
C LYS A 33 -7.01 -5.48 9.48
N ASN A 34 -6.35 -4.71 10.33
CA ASN A 34 -5.24 -5.21 11.17
C ASN A 34 -5.71 -5.94 12.44
N LYS A 35 -7.03 -5.98 12.68
CA LYS A 35 -7.68 -6.67 13.79
C LYS A 35 -8.91 -7.44 13.30
N PRO A 36 -9.32 -8.51 14.01
CA PRO A 36 -10.49 -9.30 13.64
C PRO A 36 -11.83 -8.56 13.84
N THR A 37 -11.86 -7.53 14.68
CA THR A 37 -13.04 -6.72 14.99
C THR A 37 -13.42 -5.75 13.86
N GLU A 38 -14.55 -5.06 13.98
CA GLU A 38 -14.94 -3.99 13.05
C GLU A 38 -13.89 -2.87 13.03
N ALA A 39 -13.61 -2.34 11.83
CA ALA A 39 -12.71 -1.20 11.66
C ALA A 39 -13.52 0.08 11.82
N THR A 40 -13.07 0.96 12.71
CA THR A 40 -13.79 2.20 13.07
C THR A 40 -12.95 3.45 12.80
N ALA A 41 -11.64 3.29 12.65
CA ALA A 41 -10.70 4.33 12.27
C ALA A 41 -9.79 3.86 11.12
N GLU A 42 -9.16 4.80 10.41
CA GLU A 42 -8.18 4.51 9.36
C GLU A 42 -7.05 3.60 9.85
N SER A 43 -6.58 3.83 11.08
CA SER A 43 -5.55 3.03 11.75
C SER A 43 -5.96 1.58 12.04
N ASP A 44 -7.22 1.21 11.88
CA ASP A 44 -7.67 -0.19 11.95
C ASP A 44 -7.48 -0.93 10.61
N THR A 45 -7.05 -0.21 9.56
CA THR A 45 -6.79 -0.74 8.22
C THR A 45 -5.33 -0.66 7.82
N GLU A 46 -4.89 -1.59 6.98
CA GLU A 46 -3.53 -1.67 6.47
C GLU A 46 -3.53 -2.09 4.99
N CYS A 47 -2.44 -1.77 4.29
CA CYS A 47 -2.22 -2.24 2.92
C CYS A 47 -1.80 -3.72 2.97
N ALA A 48 -2.75 -4.62 2.69
CA ALA A 48 -2.52 -6.06 2.66
C ALA A 48 -1.72 -6.53 1.42
N SER A 49 -1.50 -5.63 0.45
CA SER A 49 -0.62 -5.87 -0.70
C SER A 49 0.84 -5.47 -0.43
N PHE A 50 1.17 -5.01 0.78
CA PHE A 50 2.54 -4.67 1.12
C PHE A 50 3.43 -5.92 1.13
N GLU A 51 4.56 -5.83 0.43
CA GLU A 51 5.67 -6.78 0.53
C GLU A 51 6.94 -5.98 0.79
N GLN A 52 7.76 -6.43 1.72
CA GLN A 52 9.08 -5.87 1.94
C GLN A 52 10.02 -6.27 0.79
N GLU A 53 10.82 -5.32 0.30
CA GLU A 53 11.90 -5.58 -0.67
C GLU A 53 13.09 -6.32 -0.06
#